data_AF-A0A957NHW8-F1
#
_entry.id   AF-A0A957NHW8-F1
#
_cell.length_a   1.000
_cell.length_b   1.000
_cell.length_c   1.000
_cell.angle_alpha   90.00
_cell.angle_beta   90.00
_cell.angle_gamma   90.00
#
_symmetry.space_group_name_H-M   'P 1'
#
loop_
_entity.id
_entity.type
_entity.pdbx_description
1 polymer ?
#
loop_
_entity_poly.entity_id
_entity_poly.type
_entity_poly.pdbx_seq_one_letter_code
_entity_poly.pdbx_strand_id
1 'polypeptide(L)'
;RVWPGGNGGWYNFNGVIDEPTVYDRALTATEISRIVTAHESGKTPYPLTDNGSDVDADGLTDFQEDRLGTNPANPDTDGDGVSDNDEVRGVSFGGKTWYSDPLDFDLDSNNDGIGDGQERDKDKNGTLDDTDGDGIPDLYAADNDGDGVPDRKDLSPFRSVSSVTFNNTTPLQLTLANLTANTPTFLDFQLRPQDAKHLTYAFHVLDWPLDSAGQIQDVDNKTYADIAAAAGRVADVNEAWGDVKLVPMLEIRIDGTNDNLPSQAELTPFGITVRNLDAAGTKKSVLVPLNVVQDEKTGMRVAFRARMRYQPTGTWTTPHAVRLAWVVQALTDSPCDPKAENAAAQGCAADGYIHNSTNPIHVYYDDFLLTGMTVHEDRGASMAVIYEDPAVDTNKKDDYAILALANGLDATFLNGRDADNNNVRDIDLNEIVRRFDRTQNGAVSTVQRWSVPNVLRVEKQDYPLYDQALAMTAITETARILDETFTGSWQADNGIMPYLLFASEQRSRTASLDGGVTQSSYNLTIDFSPGGTPIEEVTYTHVKGQPYCSAAGSTPAWDTCRTEVFWEELERRYDNR
;
A
#
# COMPACT_ATOMS: atom_id res chain seq x y z
N ARG A 1 -15.41 24.03 -0.99
CA ARG A 1 -15.72 25.10 -1.98
C ARG A 1 -14.37 25.69 -2.39
N VAL A 2 -13.97 25.54 -3.65
CA VAL A 2 -12.56 25.74 -4.07
C VAL A 2 -12.38 27.12 -4.71
N TRP A 3 -11.27 27.81 -4.41
CA TRP A 3 -10.95 29.12 -5.00
C TRP A 3 -9.68 29.04 -5.87
N PRO A 4 -9.64 29.69 -7.05
CA PRO A 4 -8.46 29.66 -7.91
C PRO A 4 -7.35 30.59 -7.41
N GLY A 5 -6.19 30.02 -7.11
CA GLY A 5 -4.94 30.77 -6.99
C GLY A 5 -4.38 31.12 -8.36
N GLY A 6 -3.80 32.31 -8.54
CA GLY A 6 -3.30 32.84 -9.82
C GLY A 6 -2.17 32.05 -10.51
N ASN A 7 -1.85 30.83 -10.06
CA ASN A 7 -0.86 29.92 -10.63
C ASN A 7 -1.41 28.51 -10.97
N GLY A 8 -2.73 28.31 -11.00
CA GLY A 8 -3.33 27.04 -11.45
C GLY A 8 -3.29 25.89 -10.43
N GLY A 9 -3.00 26.19 -9.16
CA GLY A 9 -3.20 25.27 -8.04
C GLY A 9 -4.54 25.54 -7.33
N TRP A 10 -5.20 24.47 -6.91
CA TRP A 10 -6.37 24.51 -6.04
C TRP A 10 -5.92 24.52 -4.59
N TYR A 11 -6.34 25.51 -3.81
CA TYR A 11 -6.21 25.46 -2.35
C TYR A 11 -7.58 25.16 -1.76
N ASN A 12 -7.65 24.18 -0.87
CA ASN A 12 -8.80 24.04 0.03
C ASN A 12 -8.72 25.20 1.03
N PHE A 13 -9.68 26.12 0.94
CA PHE A 13 -9.90 27.11 1.98
C PHE A 13 -10.91 26.52 2.96
N ASN A 14 -10.43 26.09 4.12
CA ASN A 14 -11.25 25.53 5.20
C ASN A 14 -11.74 26.61 6.19
N GLY A 15 -11.56 27.90 5.87
CA GLY A 15 -12.21 28.98 6.62
C GLY A 15 -13.66 29.21 6.18
N VAL A 16 -14.44 29.90 7.02
CA VAL A 16 -15.77 30.38 6.63
C VAL A 16 -15.62 31.55 5.65
N ILE A 17 -15.93 31.33 4.36
CA ILE A 17 -16.16 32.43 3.43
C ILE A 17 -17.55 32.97 3.72
N ASP A 18 -17.60 34.11 4.41
CA ASP A 18 -18.88 34.76 4.76
C ASP A 18 -19.56 35.30 3.49
N GLU A 19 -18.89 36.18 2.73
CA GLU A 19 -19.41 36.75 1.48
C GLU A 19 -18.31 37.09 0.44
N PRO A 20 -18.29 36.45 -0.75
CA PRO A 20 -17.45 36.89 -1.86
C PRO A 20 -18.13 38.03 -2.63
N THR A 21 -17.47 39.18 -2.74
CA THR A 21 -17.90 40.27 -3.65
C THR A 21 -16.87 40.51 -4.73
N VAL A 22 -17.26 40.31 -5.99
CA VAL A 22 -16.40 40.51 -7.16
C VAL A 22 -16.72 41.85 -7.81
N TYR A 23 -15.67 42.62 -8.12
CA TYR A 23 -15.79 43.90 -8.81
C TYR A 23 -15.12 43.81 -10.19
N ASP A 24 -15.79 44.31 -11.22
CA ASP A 24 -15.30 44.39 -12.60
C ASP A 24 -14.35 45.57 -12.84
N ARG A 25 -13.97 46.27 -11.76
CA ARG A 25 -13.11 47.46 -11.78
C ARG A 25 -12.25 47.55 -10.53
N ALA A 26 -11.16 48.30 -10.62
CA ALA A 26 -10.37 48.67 -9.46
C ALA A 26 -11.20 49.51 -8.47
N LEU A 27 -11.13 49.16 -7.19
CA LEU A 27 -11.75 49.91 -6.11
C LEU A 27 -10.90 51.11 -5.72
N THR A 28 -11.57 52.21 -5.35
CA THR A 28 -10.89 53.36 -4.75
C THR A 28 -10.51 53.05 -3.29
N ALA A 29 -9.48 53.73 -2.76
CA ALA A 29 -9.07 53.56 -1.36
C ALA A 29 -10.22 53.78 -0.35
N THR A 30 -11.16 54.69 -0.67
CA THR A 30 -12.35 54.96 0.16
C THR A 30 -13.40 53.86 0.07
N GLU A 31 -13.49 53.14 -1.05
CA GLU A 31 -14.36 51.96 -1.18
C GLU A 31 -13.78 50.77 -0.44
N ILE A 32 -12.47 50.53 -0.59
CA ILE A 32 -11.74 49.50 0.17
C ILE A 32 -11.93 49.72 1.67
N SER A 33 -11.70 50.94 2.15
CA SER A 33 -11.86 51.26 3.57
C SER A 33 -13.29 51.06 4.07
N ARG A 34 -14.31 51.34 3.26
CA ARG A 34 -15.72 51.11 3.65
C ARG A 34 -16.07 49.63 3.72
N ILE A 35 -15.53 48.81 2.82
CA ILE A 35 -15.73 47.35 2.83
C ILE A 35 -15.08 46.75 4.08
N VAL A 36 -13.84 47.16 4.40
CA VAL A 36 -13.12 46.70 5.60
C VAL A 36 -13.90 47.08 6.87
N THR A 37 -14.33 48.33 7.00
CA THR A 37 -15.06 48.78 8.21
C THR A 37 -16.47 48.19 8.32
N ALA A 38 -17.17 47.93 7.20
CA ALA A 38 -18.47 47.28 7.22
C ALA A 38 -18.37 45.79 7.60
N HIS A 39 -17.29 45.12 7.20
CA HIS A 39 -17.02 43.72 7.52
C HIS A 39 -16.69 43.51 9.01
N GLU A 40 -15.95 44.43 9.65
CA GLU A 40 -15.72 44.41 11.11
C GLU A 40 -17.01 44.50 11.93
N SER A 41 -18.08 45.05 11.36
CA SER A 41 -19.40 45.19 12.01
C SER A 41 -20.41 44.07 11.67
N GLY A 42 -20.07 43.15 10.77
CA GLY A 42 -20.99 42.18 10.19
C GLY A 42 -20.74 40.71 10.53
N LYS A 43 -19.54 40.34 11.00
CA LYS A 43 -19.30 39.00 11.55
C LYS A 43 -20.21 38.79 12.77
N THR A 44 -20.78 37.60 12.91
CA THR A 44 -21.50 37.19 14.13
C THR A 44 -20.74 37.66 15.39
N PRO A 45 -21.44 38.00 16.49
CA PRO A 45 -20.79 38.60 17.64
C PRO A 45 -19.97 37.54 18.38
N TYR A 46 -18.80 37.20 17.83
CA TYR A 46 -17.76 36.56 18.61
C TYR A 46 -17.46 37.52 19.76
N PRO A 47 -17.47 37.03 21.01
CA PRO A 47 -17.39 37.89 22.16
C PRO A 47 -16.12 38.74 22.06
N LEU A 48 -16.22 40.07 21.98
CA LEU A 48 -15.04 40.96 22.07
C LEU A 48 -14.35 40.86 23.45
N THR A 49 -15.00 40.16 24.38
CA THR A 49 -14.61 39.98 25.78
C THR A 49 -14.92 38.56 26.19
N ASP A 50 -13.91 37.85 26.71
CA ASP A 50 -14.07 36.52 27.31
C ASP A 50 -15.19 36.53 28.38
N ASN A 51 -16.29 35.85 28.09
CA ASN A 51 -17.43 35.71 28.99
C ASN A 51 -17.42 34.35 29.70
N GLY A 52 -16.38 33.54 29.51
CA GLY A 52 -16.26 32.18 30.03
C GLY A 52 -17.23 31.18 29.39
N SER A 53 -17.80 31.49 28.23
CA SER A 53 -18.56 30.53 27.42
C SER A 53 -17.59 29.52 26.80
N ASP A 54 -17.97 28.25 26.85
CA ASP A 54 -17.23 27.09 26.36
C ASP A 54 -18.33 26.12 25.88
N VAL A 55 -18.64 26.17 24.58
CA VAL A 55 -19.84 25.55 24.00
C VAL A 55 -19.69 24.05 23.82
N ASP A 56 -18.49 23.55 23.51
CA ASP A 56 -18.20 22.13 23.36
C ASP A 56 -17.56 21.48 24.59
N ALA A 57 -17.23 22.27 25.61
CA ALA A 57 -16.78 21.84 26.93
C ALA A 57 -15.40 21.15 26.92
N ASP A 58 -14.50 21.56 26.03
CA ASP A 58 -13.13 21.04 25.94
C ASP A 58 -12.17 21.73 26.95
N GLY A 59 -12.59 22.87 27.51
CA GLY A 59 -11.85 23.66 28.49
C GLY A 59 -11.11 24.88 27.94
N LEU A 60 -11.19 25.16 26.63
CA LEU A 60 -10.97 26.47 26.02
C LEU A 60 -12.30 27.23 25.97
N THR A 61 -12.25 28.55 26.13
CA THR A 61 -13.46 29.37 25.94
C THR A 61 -13.67 29.69 24.47
N ASP A 62 -14.91 29.91 24.03
CA ASP A 62 -15.24 30.30 22.65
C ASP A 62 -14.40 31.51 22.18
N PHE A 63 -13.98 32.37 23.13
CA PHE A 63 -13.11 33.51 22.89
C PHE A 63 -11.63 33.14 22.68
N GLN A 64 -11.13 32.15 23.42
CA GLN A 64 -9.79 31.61 23.23
C GLN A 64 -9.69 30.90 21.88
N GLU A 65 -10.68 30.08 21.56
CA GLU A 65 -10.76 29.32 20.31
C GLU A 65 -10.81 30.23 19.08
N ASP A 66 -11.68 31.25 19.08
CA ASP A 66 -11.73 32.25 17.99
C ASP A 66 -10.37 32.94 17.73
N ARG A 67 -9.55 33.12 18.77
CA ARG A 67 -8.22 33.72 18.64
C ARG A 67 -7.15 32.75 18.18
N LEU A 68 -7.32 31.47 18.51
CA LEU A 68 -6.44 30.39 18.06
C LEU A 68 -6.79 29.96 16.64
N GLY A 69 -8.02 30.22 16.20
CA GLY A 69 -8.55 29.80 14.90
C GLY A 69 -9.26 28.44 14.95
N THR A 70 -9.42 27.87 16.15
CA THR A 70 -10.16 26.64 16.39
C THR A 70 -11.67 26.87 16.38
N ASN A 71 -12.46 25.81 16.35
CA ASN A 71 -13.90 25.85 16.15
C ASN A 71 -14.65 25.72 17.48
N PRO A 72 -15.32 26.79 18.00
CA PRO A 72 -15.98 26.80 19.31
C PRO A 72 -17.13 25.80 19.54
N ALA A 73 -17.46 24.98 18.55
CA ALA A 73 -18.50 23.97 18.65
C ALA A 73 -17.98 22.57 18.37
N ASN A 74 -16.66 22.41 18.28
CA ASN A 74 -15.98 21.18 17.99
C ASN A 74 -14.72 21.06 18.85
N PRO A 75 -14.70 20.17 19.86
CA PRO A 75 -13.64 20.11 20.87
C PRO A 75 -12.28 19.58 20.35
N ASP A 76 -12.17 19.33 19.05
CA ASP A 76 -11.06 18.72 18.31
C ASP A 76 -11.19 19.23 16.86
N THR A 77 -10.58 20.37 16.57
CA THR A 77 -10.88 21.17 15.37
C THR A 77 -10.40 20.52 14.09
N ASP A 78 -9.20 19.95 14.09
CA ASP A 78 -8.64 19.24 12.94
C ASP A 78 -9.10 17.78 12.86
N GLY A 79 -9.59 17.21 13.97
CA GLY A 79 -10.21 15.89 14.00
C GLY A 79 -9.20 14.77 14.11
N ASP A 80 -8.02 15.04 14.68
CA ASP A 80 -6.92 14.08 14.81
C ASP A 80 -7.07 13.14 16.03
N GLY A 81 -8.01 13.44 16.94
CA GLY A 81 -8.30 12.69 18.16
C GLY A 81 -7.66 13.27 19.43
N VAL A 82 -6.96 14.40 19.34
CA VAL A 82 -6.47 15.22 20.44
C VAL A 82 -7.38 16.45 20.56
N SER A 83 -7.81 16.80 21.79
CA SER A 83 -8.69 17.98 21.93
C SER A 83 -7.90 19.28 21.83
N ASP A 84 -8.47 20.33 21.24
CA ASP A 84 -7.81 21.63 21.05
C ASP A 84 -7.16 22.15 22.35
N ASN A 85 -7.86 22.00 23.49
CA ASN A 85 -7.34 22.35 24.80
C ASN A 85 -6.07 21.58 25.22
N ASP A 86 -6.00 20.27 24.96
CA ASP A 86 -4.85 19.42 25.29
C ASP A 86 -3.62 19.82 24.47
N GLU A 87 -3.83 20.17 23.21
CA GLU A 87 -2.77 20.60 22.29
C GLU A 87 -2.20 21.97 22.65
N VAL A 88 -3.10 22.93 22.92
CA VAL A 88 -2.74 24.31 23.27
C VAL A 88 -2.08 24.40 24.64
N ARG A 89 -2.61 23.69 25.65
CA ARG A 89 -2.02 23.68 27.00
C ARG A 89 -0.78 22.78 27.07
N GLY A 90 -0.73 21.80 26.19
CA GLY A 90 0.27 20.76 26.14
C GLY A 90 0.07 19.70 27.22
N VAL A 91 0.51 18.49 26.90
CA VAL A 91 0.42 17.33 27.78
C VAL A 91 1.74 17.13 28.52
N SER A 92 1.68 16.93 29.84
CA SER A 92 2.87 16.71 30.66
C SER A 92 3.24 15.24 30.70
N PHE A 93 4.40 14.87 30.15
CA PHE A 93 4.95 13.52 30.16
C PHE A 93 6.45 13.53 30.46
N GLY A 94 6.94 12.59 31.27
CA GLY A 94 8.38 12.50 31.60
C GLY A 94 8.98 13.75 32.27
N GLY A 95 8.16 14.62 32.86
CA GLY A 95 8.61 15.91 33.42
C GLY A 95 8.85 17.01 32.37
N LYS A 96 8.44 16.79 31.12
CA LYS A 96 8.39 17.77 30.04
C LYS A 96 6.94 18.01 29.63
N THR A 97 6.68 19.14 29.00
CA THR A 97 5.38 19.44 28.37
C THR A 97 5.55 19.36 26.86
N TRP A 98 4.65 18.62 26.22
CA TRP A 98 4.60 18.38 24.79
C TRP A 98 3.40 19.10 24.19
N TYR A 99 3.53 19.56 22.95
CA TYR A 99 2.52 20.37 22.26
C TYR A 99 2.38 19.86 20.83
N SER A 100 1.13 19.77 20.36
CA SER A 100 0.75 19.60 18.95
C SER A 100 0.03 20.89 18.48
N ASP A 101 -0.42 20.91 17.22
CA ASP A 101 -1.07 22.08 16.61
C ASP A 101 -2.55 21.76 16.35
N PRO A 102 -3.51 22.42 17.00
CA PRO A 102 -4.96 22.13 16.88
C PRO A 102 -5.58 22.53 15.52
N LEU A 103 -4.72 22.84 14.55
CA LEU A 103 -5.07 23.20 13.19
C LEU A 103 -4.25 22.38 12.19
N ASP A 104 -3.59 21.31 12.63
CA ASP A 104 -2.84 20.41 11.76
C ASP A 104 -3.76 19.35 11.14
N PHE A 105 -4.44 19.77 10.07
CA PHE A 105 -5.28 18.90 9.28
C PHE A 105 -4.52 17.78 8.51
N ASP A 106 -3.19 17.63 8.67
CA ASP A 106 -2.48 16.42 8.24
C ASP A 106 -2.77 15.23 9.19
N LEU A 107 -3.26 15.50 10.42
CA LEU A 107 -3.61 14.52 11.46
C LEU A 107 -2.41 13.65 11.91
N ASP A 108 -1.18 14.13 11.66
CA ASP A 108 0.10 13.47 11.89
C ASP A 108 1.13 14.55 12.29
N SER A 109 1.08 14.93 13.57
CA SER A 109 1.86 16.02 14.18
C SER A 109 3.36 15.87 13.99
N ASN A 110 3.86 14.63 14.04
CA ASN A 110 5.29 14.34 13.91
C ASN A 110 5.71 14.05 12.44
N ASN A 111 4.73 13.95 11.54
CA ASN A 111 4.85 13.69 10.11
C ASN A 111 5.60 12.38 9.81
N ASP A 112 5.41 11.34 10.61
CA ASP A 112 6.09 10.07 10.45
C ASP A 112 5.29 9.01 9.71
N GLY A 113 4.04 9.29 9.32
CA GLY A 113 3.17 8.39 8.57
C GLY A 113 2.19 7.58 9.41
N ILE A 114 2.15 7.79 10.72
CA ILE A 114 1.10 7.31 11.62
C ILE A 114 0.30 8.53 12.11
N GLY A 115 -1.03 8.39 12.18
CA GLY A 115 -1.88 9.51 12.61
C GLY A 115 -1.94 9.64 14.13
N ASP A 116 -2.09 10.87 14.60
CA ASP A 116 -2.02 11.26 16.01
C ASP A 116 -2.97 10.44 16.90
N GLY A 117 -4.21 10.23 16.45
CA GLY A 117 -5.18 9.40 17.16
C GLY A 117 -4.79 7.93 17.32
N GLN A 118 -3.86 7.40 16.51
CA GLN A 118 -3.31 6.05 16.67
C GLN A 118 -2.13 6.00 17.64
N GLU A 119 -1.38 7.09 17.78
CA GLU A 119 -0.16 7.18 18.60
C GLU A 119 -0.43 7.69 20.01
N ARG A 120 -1.45 8.53 20.19
CA ARG A 120 -1.73 9.17 21.47
C ARG A 120 -1.97 8.17 22.62
N ASP A 121 -2.82 7.16 22.40
CA ASP A 121 -3.28 6.22 23.42
C ASP A 121 -3.82 4.93 22.75
N LYS A 122 -2.92 4.17 22.16
CA LYS A 122 -3.22 2.96 21.38
C LYS A 122 -3.89 1.90 22.24
N ASP A 123 -3.46 1.75 23.49
CA ASP A 123 -4.01 0.75 24.42
C ASP A 123 -5.30 1.23 25.14
N LYS A 124 -5.66 2.50 24.97
CA LYS A 124 -6.86 3.16 25.51
C LYS A 124 -6.88 3.18 27.04
N ASN A 125 -5.72 3.31 27.67
CA ASN A 125 -5.57 3.41 29.12
C ASN A 125 -5.75 4.85 29.65
N GLY A 126 -5.85 5.84 28.75
CA GLY A 126 -6.03 7.25 29.07
C GLY A 126 -4.73 8.01 29.37
N THR A 127 -3.57 7.44 29.06
CA THR A 127 -2.25 8.07 29.19
C THR A 127 -1.51 8.02 27.86
N LEU A 128 -0.53 8.92 27.69
CA LEU A 128 0.30 8.89 26.48
C LEU A 128 1.15 7.62 26.45
N ASP A 129 1.16 6.98 25.29
CA ASP A 129 2.03 5.83 25.03
C ASP A 129 3.48 6.30 24.75
N ASP A 130 4.43 5.50 25.21
CA ASP A 130 5.89 5.65 25.05
C ASP A 130 6.43 4.23 24.90
N THR A 131 6.41 3.76 23.65
CA THR A 131 6.56 2.34 23.30
C THR A 131 7.96 1.81 23.62
N ASP A 132 9.01 2.61 23.38
CA ASP A 132 10.40 2.23 23.67
C ASP A 132 10.90 2.67 25.06
N GLY A 133 10.18 3.56 25.74
CA GLY A 133 10.47 4.04 27.08
C GLY A 133 11.60 5.06 27.15
N ASP A 134 11.91 5.75 26.06
CA ASP A 134 12.97 6.77 26.01
C ASP A 134 12.56 8.13 26.62
N GLY A 135 11.27 8.28 26.93
CA GLY A 135 10.68 9.48 27.52
C GLY A 135 10.17 10.50 26.51
N ILE A 136 10.09 10.15 25.23
CA ILE A 136 9.38 10.85 24.16
C ILE A 136 8.10 10.04 23.87
N PRO A 137 6.90 10.61 24.07
CA PRO A 137 5.67 9.92 23.69
C PRO A 137 5.61 9.61 22.20
N ASP A 138 4.92 8.53 21.84
CA ASP A 138 4.81 8.02 20.47
C ASP A 138 4.33 9.11 19.50
N LEU A 139 3.30 9.86 19.90
CA LEU A 139 2.76 11.03 19.19
C LEU A 139 3.80 12.07 18.74
N TYR A 140 4.99 12.08 19.37
CA TYR A 140 6.06 13.04 19.09
C TYR A 140 7.38 12.36 18.67
N ALA A 141 7.39 11.04 18.47
CA ALA A 141 8.55 10.23 18.14
C ALA A 141 8.43 9.65 16.72
N ALA A 142 9.44 9.89 15.87
CA ALA A 142 9.44 9.38 14.49
C ALA A 142 9.92 7.91 14.34
N ASP A 143 10.12 7.23 15.47
CA ASP A 143 10.52 5.82 15.60
C ASP A 143 10.01 5.31 16.96
N ASN A 144 8.73 4.95 17.01
CA ASN A 144 8.01 4.64 18.24
C ASN A 144 8.62 3.49 19.06
N ASP A 145 9.09 2.43 18.41
CA ASP A 145 9.65 1.26 19.10
C ASP A 145 11.18 1.25 19.22
N GLY A 146 11.83 2.30 18.72
CA GLY A 146 13.25 2.58 18.92
C GLY A 146 14.19 1.56 18.27
N ASP A 147 13.72 0.79 17.29
CA ASP A 147 14.53 -0.23 16.61
C ASP A 147 15.41 0.34 15.47
N GLY A 148 15.22 1.64 15.22
CA GLY A 148 15.97 2.46 14.30
C GLY A 148 15.50 2.35 12.86
N VAL A 149 14.27 1.87 12.65
CA VAL A 149 13.50 2.00 11.42
C VAL A 149 12.37 3.01 11.67
N PRO A 150 12.33 4.15 10.94
CA PRO A 150 11.29 5.15 11.16
C PRO A 150 9.89 4.61 10.84
N ASP A 151 8.87 5.08 11.56
CA ASP A 151 7.49 4.58 11.50
C ASP A 151 6.92 4.48 10.07
N ARG A 152 7.08 5.52 9.24
CA ARG A 152 6.70 5.52 7.79
C ARG A 152 7.23 4.34 6.98
N LYS A 153 8.32 3.73 7.44
CA LYS A 153 8.98 2.62 6.77
C LYS A 153 8.93 1.34 7.61
N ASP A 154 8.43 1.35 8.84
CA ASP A 154 8.33 0.17 9.67
C ASP A 154 7.11 -0.69 9.30
N LEU A 155 7.26 -2.02 9.39
CA LEU A 155 6.13 -2.95 9.30
C LEU A 155 5.47 -3.22 10.65
N SER A 156 6.11 -2.85 11.76
CA SER A 156 5.67 -3.07 13.12
C SER A 156 6.10 -1.93 14.05
N PRO A 157 5.63 -0.70 13.78
CA PRO A 157 6.10 0.52 14.46
C PRO A 157 5.92 0.53 15.98
N PHE A 158 5.03 -0.29 16.54
CA PHE A 158 4.67 -0.22 17.95
C PHE A 158 5.21 -1.40 18.77
N ARG A 159 6.08 -2.23 18.21
CA ARG A 159 6.62 -3.37 18.95
C ARG A 159 7.94 -3.87 18.39
N SER A 160 8.99 -3.53 19.13
CA SER A 160 10.31 -4.04 18.82
C SER A 160 10.55 -5.44 19.40
N VAL A 161 11.19 -6.29 18.59
CA VAL A 161 11.81 -7.55 19.04
C VAL A 161 13.35 -7.48 18.96
N SER A 162 13.89 -6.26 18.78
CA SER A 162 15.32 -5.96 18.59
C SER A 162 16.22 -6.32 19.78
N SER A 163 15.65 -6.61 20.94
CA SER A 163 16.41 -7.12 22.10
C SER A 163 16.99 -8.53 21.90
N VAL A 164 16.57 -9.25 20.85
CA VAL A 164 17.09 -10.58 20.48
C VAL A 164 17.88 -10.49 19.18
N THR A 165 19.17 -10.80 19.25
CA THR A 165 20.01 -10.97 18.05
C THR A 165 19.96 -12.40 17.54
N PHE A 166 19.63 -12.56 16.26
CA PHE A 166 19.63 -13.84 15.56
C PHE A 166 20.92 -14.02 14.78
N ASN A 167 21.46 -15.24 14.77
CA ASN A 167 22.70 -15.56 14.07
C ASN A 167 22.65 -16.99 13.49
N ASN A 168 23.76 -17.44 12.89
CA ASN A 168 23.82 -18.76 12.26
C ASN A 168 23.56 -19.93 13.24
N THR A 169 24.02 -19.81 14.50
CA THR A 169 23.90 -20.84 15.54
C THR A 169 22.58 -20.78 16.30
N THR A 170 22.03 -19.58 16.47
CA THR A 170 20.73 -19.29 17.09
C THR A 170 19.86 -18.54 16.07
N PRO A 171 19.40 -19.23 15.00
CA PRO A 171 18.55 -18.61 13.98
C PRO A 171 17.17 -18.32 14.54
N LEU A 172 16.43 -17.43 13.88
CA LEU A 172 15.01 -17.20 14.17
C LEU A 172 14.23 -18.48 13.84
N GLN A 173 13.51 -19.02 14.83
CA GLN A 173 12.68 -20.21 14.71
C GLN A 173 11.22 -19.78 14.53
N LEU A 174 10.77 -19.72 13.28
CA LEU A 174 9.43 -19.25 12.91
C LEU A 174 8.42 -20.38 12.86
N THR A 175 7.29 -20.23 13.54
CA THR A 175 6.15 -21.15 13.47
C THR A 175 4.88 -20.36 13.11
N LEU A 176 4.16 -20.81 12.07
CA LEU A 176 2.86 -20.27 11.70
C LEU A 176 1.77 -21.32 12.01
N ALA A 177 0.83 -20.97 12.89
CA ALA A 177 -0.24 -21.86 13.31
C ALA A 177 -1.61 -21.41 12.76
N ASN A 178 -2.50 -22.38 12.55
CA ASN A 178 -3.90 -22.17 12.16
C ASN A 178 -4.09 -21.41 10.83
N LEU A 179 -3.17 -21.62 9.89
CA LEU A 179 -3.30 -21.20 8.50
C LEU A 179 -4.40 -21.98 7.76
N THR A 180 -5.10 -21.33 6.82
CA THR A 180 -6.12 -21.98 6.00
C THR A 180 -5.42 -22.80 4.91
N ALA A 181 -5.73 -24.09 4.81
CA ALA A 181 -5.08 -24.96 3.83
C ALA A 181 -5.34 -24.50 2.38
N ASN A 182 -4.29 -24.48 1.57
CA ASN A 182 -4.23 -24.05 0.18
C ASN A 182 -4.56 -22.57 -0.07
N THR A 183 -4.56 -21.74 0.98
CA THR A 183 -4.76 -20.30 0.84
C THR A 183 -3.41 -19.59 0.70
N PRO A 184 -3.20 -18.78 -0.36
CA PRO A 184 -1.96 -18.03 -0.55
C PRO A 184 -1.64 -17.17 0.68
N THR A 185 -0.45 -17.38 1.24
CA THR A 185 0.01 -16.65 2.42
C THR A 185 1.32 -15.95 2.08
N PHE A 186 1.38 -14.66 2.34
CA PHE A 186 2.56 -13.84 2.17
C PHE A 186 3.12 -13.50 3.54
N LEU A 187 4.43 -13.65 3.66
CA LEU A 187 5.18 -13.28 4.85
C LEU A 187 6.21 -12.23 4.44
N ASP A 188 6.01 -11.02 4.95
CA ASP A 188 6.93 -9.91 4.81
C ASP A 188 7.82 -9.86 6.05
N PHE A 189 9.13 -9.96 5.84
CA PHE A 189 10.14 -9.76 6.87
C PHE A 189 10.76 -8.39 6.69
N GLN A 190 10.98 -7.70 7.79
CA GLN A 190 11.85 -6.55 7.87
C GLN A 190 12.89 -6.79 8.96
N LEU A 191 14.14 -6.61 8.58
CA LEU A 191 15.26 -6.92 9.46
C LEU A 191 16.39 -5.95 9.24
N ARG A 192 17.20 -5.79 10.28
CA ARG A 192 18.36 -4.93 10.27
C ARG A 192 19.59 -5.72 10.71
N PRO A 193 20.72 -5.67 9.97
CA PRO A 193 21.97 -6.25 10.45
C PRO A 193 22.38 -5.60 11.78
N GLN A 194 23.00 -6.37 12.67
CA GLN A 194 23.46 -5.86 13.95
C GLN A 194 24.48 -4.71 13.78
N ASP A 195 25.37 -4.81 12.79
CA ASP A 195 26.14 -3.66 12.30
C ASP A 195 25.36 -2.96 11.18
N ALA A 196 24.72 -1.84 11.51
CA ALA A 196 23.95 -1.04 10.56
C ALA A 196 24.74 -0.63 9.31
N LYS A 197 26.09 -0.59 9.35
CA LYS A 197 26.91 -0.29 8.16
C LYS A 197 26.75 -1.36 7.08
N HIS A 198 26.40 -2.59 7.42
CA HIS A 198 26.21 -3.66 6.45
C HIS A 198 25.04 -3.39 5.49
N LEU A 199 24.08 -2.53 5.85
CA LEU A 199 23.06 -2.03 4.90
C LEU A 199 23.69 -1.33 3.68
N THR A 200 24.87 -0.73 3.85
CA THR A 200 25.59 -0.06 2.75
C THR A 200 26.30 -1.04 1.82
N TYR A 201 26.61 -2.26 2.28
CA TYR A 201 27.26 -3.30 1.47
C TYR A 201 26.32 -3.97 0.47
N ALA A 202 25.00 -3.82 0.67
CA ALA A 202 24.00 -4.32 -0.25
C ALA A 202 24.28 -3.84 -1.67
N PHE A 203 24.48 -4.82 -2.56
CA PHE A 203 24.75 -4.61 -3.99
C PHE A 203 26.04 -3.84 -4.28
N HIS A 204 26.94 -3.73 -3.30
CA HIS A 204 28.28 -3.20 -3.54
C HIS A 204 29.02 -4.13 -4.50
N VAL A 205 29.67 -3.52 -5.48
CA VAL A 205 30.41 -4.23 -6.52
C VAL A 205 31.89 -4.16 -6.17
N LEU A 206 32.57 -5.28 -6.33
CA LEU A 206 33.99 -5.46 -6.09
C LEU A 206 34.61 -5.97 -7.40
N ASP A 207 35.86 -5.56 -7.63
CA ASP A 207 36.65 -5.98 -8.77
C ASP A 207 37.45 -7.22 -8.40
N TRP A 208 37.14 -8.35 -9.03
CA TRP A 208 38.02 -9.51 -9.03
C TRP A 208 38.99 -9.36 -10.20
N PRO A 209 40.32 -9.36 -9.94
CA PRO A 209 41.26 -9.22 -11.04
C PRO A 209 41.23 -10.43 -11.96
N LEU A 210 41.52 -10.21 -13.23
CA LEU A 210 41.76 -11.26 -14.23
C LEU A 210 42.53 -12.45 -13.64
N ASP A 211 41.86 -13.61 -13.63
CA ASP A 211 42.35 -14.87 -13.10
C ASP A 211 41.99 -16.02 -14.03
N SER A 212 43.01 -16.60 -14.65
CA SER A 212 42.88 -17.76 -15.55
C SER A 212 43.25 -19.09 -14.87
N ALA A 213 43.49 -19.08 -13.56
CA ALA A 213 43.89 -20.24 -12.79
C ALA A 213 42.76 -20.73 -11.88
N GLY A 214 42.70 -22.05 -11.65
CA GLY A 214 41.73 -22.65 -10.72
C GLY A 214 40.39 -23.01 -11.36
N GLN A 215 39.40 -23.29 -10.49
CA GLN A 215 38.07 -23.78 -10.89
C GLN A 215 37.07 -22.67 -11.22
N ILE A 216 37.31 -21.48 -10.68
CA ILE A 216 36.55 -20.27 -10.98
C ILE A 216 37.54 -19.36 -11.68
N GLN A 217 37.19 -18.83 -12.85
CA GLN A 217 38.08 -18.01 -13.68
C GLN A 217 37.37 -16.74 -14.10
N ASP A 218 38.15 -15.68 -14.33
CA ASP A 218 37.81 -14.48 -15.09
C ASP A 218 38.91 -14.29 -16.13
N VAL A 219 38.59 -14.56 -17.39
CA VAL A 219 39.55 -14.53 -18.51
C VAL A 219 39.36 -13.33 -19.43
N ASP A 220 38.30 -12.54 -19.22
CA ASP A 220 37.98 -11.39 -20.07
C ASP A 220 37.88 -10.04 -19.33
N ASN A 221 37.91 -10.05 -17.99
CA ASN A 221 37.92 -8.88 -17.11
C ASN A 221 36.73 -7.94 -17.40
N LYS A 222 35.59 -8.50 -17.80
CA LYS A 222 34.36 -7.73 -18.01
C LYS A 222 33.64 -7.49 -16.70
N THR A 223 33.04 -6.31 -16.62
CA THR A 223 32.28 -5.86 -15.47
C THR A 223 30.78 -6.11 -15.65
N TYR A 224 30.01 -5.97 -14.58
CA TYR A 224 28.54 -5.96 -14.67
C TYR A 224 28.01 -4.88 -15.62
N ALA A 225 28.70 -3.75 -15.78
CA ALA A 225 28.31 -2.71 -16.73
C ALA A 225 28.43 -3.16 -18.19
N ASP A 226 29.43 -3.97 -18.53
CA ASP A 226 29.61 -4.49 -19.88
C ASP A 226 28.49 -5.47 -20.25
N ILE A 227 28.09 -6.30 -19.29
CA ILE A 227 26.95 -7.23 -19.44
C ILE A 227 25.63 -6.48 -19.54
N ALA A 228 25.43 -5.44 -18.75
CA ALA A 228 24.27 -4.58 -18.85
C ALA A 228 24.15 -3.95 -20.25
N ALA A 229 25.25 -3.37 -20.74
CA ALA A 229 25.30 -2.75 -22.07
C ALA A 229 25.01 -3.77 -23.18
N ALA A 230 25.57 -4.99 -23.09
CA ALA A 230 25.30 -6.07 -24.04
C ALA A 230 23.82 -6.50 -24.05
N ALA A 231 23.14 -6.43 -22.90
CA ALA A 231 21.71 -6.70 -22.76
C ALA A 231 20.81 -5.49 -23.12
N GLY A 232 21.38 -4.35 -23.53
CA GLY A 232 20.64 -3.12 -23.79
C GLY A 232 20.11 -2.42 -22.53
N ARG A 233 20.63 -2.77 -21.36
CA ARG A 233 20.31 -2.15 -20.07
C ARG A 233 21.30 -1.02 -19.75
N VAL A 234 20.79 0.07 -19.17
CA VAL A 234 21.63 1.11 -18.57
C VAL A 234 22.22 0.56 -17.27
N ALA A 235 23.56 0.50 -17.20
CA ALA A 235 24.26 0.05 -16.00
C ALA A 235 24.12 1.06 -14.85
N ASP A 236 24.03 0.56 -13.63
CA ASP A 236 24.17 1.42 -12.46
C ASP A 236 25.62 1.90 -12.34
N VAL A 237 25.84 3.08 -11.75
CA VAL A 237 27.18 3.67 -11.61
C VAL A 237 28.17 2.70 -10.94
N ASN A 238 27.68 1.89 -9.99
CA ASN A 238 28.50 0.92 -9.24
C ASN A 238 28.84 -0.34 -10.06
N GLU A 239 28.07 -0.69 -11.09
CA GLU A 239 28.32 -1.89 -11.91
C GLU A 239 29.54 -1.77 -12.81
N ALA A 240 30.05 -0.55 -13.01
CA ALA A 240 31.29 -0.31 -13.75
C ALA A 240 32.56 -0.62 -12.93
N TRP A 241 32.43 -0.88 -11.63
CA TRP A 241 33.57 -1.03 -10.71
C TRP A 241 33.97 -2.49 -10.47
N GLY A 242 33.37 -3.45 -11.17
CA GLY A 242 33.78 -4.84 -11.08
C GLY A 242 32.73 -5.86 -11.51
N ASP A 243 32.99 -7.09 -11.13
CA ASP A 243 32.39 -8.33 -11.61
C ASP A 243 31.95 -9.25 -10.44
N VAL A 244 32.23 -8.85 -9.20
CA VAL A 244 31.74 -9.48 -7.97
C VAL A 244 30.74 -8.57 -7.27
N LYS A 245 29.64 -9.14 -6.78
CA LYS A 245 28.55 -8.42 -6.11
C LYS A 245 28.15 -9.13 -4.82
N LEU A 246 27.94 -8.36 -3.77
CA LEU A 246 27.36 -8.83 -2.51
C LEU A 246 25.84 -8.70 -2.57
N VAL A 247 25.14 -9.83 -2.54
CA VAL A 247 23.68 -9.88 -2.61
C VAL A 247 23.13 -10.35 -1.26
N PRO A 248 22.43 -9.49 -0.51
CA PRO A 248 21.78 -9.92 0.73
C PRO A 248 20.58 -10.80 0.38
N MET A 249 20.47 -11.93 1.07
CA MET A 249 19.38 -12.88 0.97
C MET A 249 18.95 -13.35 2.36
N LEU A 250 17.71 -13.77 2.47
CA LEU A 250 17.18 -14.47 3.62
C LEU A 250 17.21 -15.98 3.32
N GLU A 251 17.97 -16.74 4.09
CA GLU A 251 17.93 -18.21 4.02
C GLU A 251 16.89 -18.73 5.01
N ILE A 252 15.86 -19.41 4.50
CA ILE A 252 14.86 -20.10 5.30
C ILE A 252 15.07 -21.60 5.14
N ARG A 253 15.46 -22.26 6.23
CA ARG A 253 15.58 -23.72 6.26
C ARG A 253 14.30 -24.34 6.80
N ILE A 254 13.76 -25.26 6.01
CA ILE A 254 12.49 -25.94 6.27
C ILE A 254 12.81 -27.42 6.43
N ASP A 255 12.55 -27.94 7.63
CA ASP A 255 12.66 -29.35 7.95
C ASP A 255 11.25 -29.97 7.95
N GLY A 256 11.04 -31.05 7.20
CA GLY A 256 9.80 -31.83 7.18
C GLY A 256 9.23 -32.07 5.77
N THR A 257 8.30 -33.03 5.69
CA THR A 257 7.67 -33.48 4.43
C THR A 257 6.52 -32.57 3.94
N ASN A 258 6.30 -31.42 4.57
CA ASN A 258 5.13 -30.59 4.25
C ASN A 258 5.43 -29.69 3.06
N ASP A 259 4.67 -29.85 1.98
CA ASP A 259 4.70 -29.01 0.78
C ASP A 259 4.02 -27.65 1.03
N ASN A 260 4.44 -26.97 2.11
CA ASN A 260 3.98 -25.61 2.43
C ASN A 260 4.57 -24.54 1.49
N LEU A 261 5.38 -24.97 0.53
CA LEU A 261 6.00 -24.13 -0.48
C LEU A 261 5.25 -24.32 -1.80
N PRO A 262 4.90 -23.22 -2.50
CA PRO A 262 4.41 -23.31 -3.87
C PRO A 262 5.51 -23.82 -4.82
N SER A 263 5.13 -24.07 -6.07
CA SER A 263 6.07 -24.56 -7.07
C SER A 263 7.20 -23.56 -7.37
N GLN A 264 8.36 -24.03 -7.86
CA GLN A 264 9.45 -23.12 -8.25
C GLN A 264 9.00 -22.10 -9.32
N ALA A 265 8.10 -22.49 -10.23
CA ALA A 265 7.54 -21.59 -11.24
C ALA A 265 6.76 -20.43 -10.62
N GLU A 266 6.07 -20.68 -9.50
CA GLU A 266 5.31 -19.69 -8.75
C GLU A 266 6.18 -18.79 -7.85
N LEU A 267 7.37 -19.26 -7.48
CA LEU A 267 8.35 -18.52 -6.69
C LEU A 267 9.32 -17.69 -7.54
N THR A 268 9.52 -18.07 -8.80
CA THR A 268 10.43 -17.40 -9.73
C THR A 268 10.13 -15.90 -9.93
N PRO A 269 8.86 -15.44 -10.02
CA PRO A 269 8.55 -14.01 -10.10
C PRO A 269 9.01 -13.18 -8.90
N PHE A 270 9.17 -13.82 -7.73
CA PHE A 270 9.66 -13.19 -6.51
C PHE A 270 11.19 -13.30 -6.37
N GLY A 271 11.88 -13.89 -7.36
CA GLY A 271 13.31 -14.17 -7.30
C GLY A 271 13.69 -15.24 -6.27
N ILE A 272 12.72 -16.00 -5.77
CA ILE A 272 12.92 -16.99 -4.70
C ILE A 272 13.40 -18.30 -5.30
N THR A 273 14.45 -18.88 -4.72
CA THR A 273 15.02 -20.17 -5.16
C THR A 273 14.93 -21.21 -4.06
N VAL A 274 14.42 -22.39 -4.38
CA VAL A 274 14.35 -23.53 -3.45
C VAL A 274 15.41 -24.58 -3.80
N ARG A 275 16.16 -25.05 -2.81
CA ARG A 275 17.17 -26.10 -2.94
C ARG A 275 16.92 -27.22 -1.94
N ASN A 276 17.00 -28.47 -2.39
CA ASN A 276 16.94 -29.62 -1.49
C ASN A 276 18.31 -29.79 -0.82
N LEU A 277 18.31 -29.90 0.51
CA LEU A 277 19.50 -30.16 1.33
C LEU A 277 19.77 -31.65 1.52
N ASP A 278 18.79 -32.51 1.21
CA ASP A 278 18.89 -33.96 1.26
C ASP A 278 18.35 -34.60 -0.02
N ALA A 279 18.81 -35.83 -0.30
CA ALA A 279 18.36 -36.58 -1.47
C ALA A 279 16.85 -36.93 -1.41
N ALA A 280 16.27 -36.97 -0.21
CA ALA A 280 14.85 -37.25 -0.01
C ALA A 280 13.95 -36.01 -0.16
N GLY A 281 14.50 -34.80 -0.25
CA GLY A 281 13.74 -33.54 -0.36
C GLY A 281 12.95 -33.17 0.90
N THR A 282 13.26 -33.80 2.04
CA THR A 282 12.61 -33.52 3.34
C THR A 282 13.21 -32.29 4.02
N LYS A 283 14.38 -31.84 3.56
CA LYS A 283 15.04 -30.63 4.04
C LYS A 283 15.24 -29.68 2.87
N LYS A 284 14.65 -28.49 2.96
CA LYS A 284 14.70 -27.48 1.90
C LYS A 284 15.37 -26.21 2.43
N SER A 285 16.23 -25.60 1.63
CA SER A 285 16.77 -24.25 1.85
C SER A 285 16.15 -23.33 0.81
N VAL A 286 15.46 -22.30 1.28
CA VAL A 286 14.82 -21.28 0.44
C VAL A 286 15.63 -20.01 0.56
N LEU A 287 16.11 -19.50 -0.57
CA LEU A 287 16.80 -18.22 -0.66
C LEU A 287 15.82 -17.16 -1.17
N VAL A 288 15.52 -16.19 -0.33
CA VAL A 288 14.63 -15.05 -0.64
C VAL A 288 15.49 -13.81 -0.79
N PRO A 289 15.40 -13.05 -1.89
CA PRO A 289 16.18 -11.83 -2.05
C PRO A 289 15.76 -10.75 -1.04
N LEU A 290 16.72 -10.03 -0.49
CA LEU A 290 16.47 -8.88 0.39
C LEU A 290 16.60 -7.58 -0.41
N ASN A 291 15.58 -6.74 -0.31
CA ASN A 291 15.58 -5.39 -0.86
C ASN A 291 15.97 -4.39 0.24
N VAL A 292 16.73 -3.37 -0.12
CA VAL A 292 17.09 -2.29 0.80
C VAL A 292 15.87 -1.38 0.99
N VAL A 293 15.49 -1.13 2.24
CA VAL A 293 14.53 -0.10 2.61
C VAL A 293 15.31 1.19 2.82
N GLN A 294 15.00 2.19 1.99
CA GLN A 294 15.58 3.52 2.09
C GLN A 294 14.51 4.49 2.56
N ASP A 295 14.87 5.32 3.53
CA ASP A 295 14.06 6.45 3.91
C ASP A 295 14.28 7.60 2.92
N GLU A 296 13.21 8.04 2.27
CA GLU A 296 13.26 9.10 1.26
C GLU A 296 13.49 10.49 1.88
N LYS A 297 13.07 10.72 3.13
CA LYS A 297 13.27 12.02 3.80
C LYS A 297 14.74 12.25 4.14
N THR A 298 15.42 11.22 4.67
CA THR A 298 16.83 11.33 5.10
C THR A 298 17.83 10.81 4.07
N GLY A 299 17.39 10.01 3.10
CA GLY A 299 18.23 9.28 2.16
C GLY A 299 18.98 8.09 2.78
N MET A 300 18.76 7.78 4.07
CA MET A 300 19.45 6.70 4.76
C MET A 300 18.85 5.32 4.44
N ARG A 301 19.69 4.30 4.40
CA ARG A 301 19.26 2.90 4.36
C ARG A 301 18.97 2.46 5.78
N VAL A 302 17.74 2.02 6.06
CA VAL A 302 17.27 1.77 7.43
C VAL A 302 17.10 0.29 7.74
N ALA A 303 16.66 -0.52 6.77
CA ALA A 303 16.45 -1.96 6.94
C ALA A 303 16.58 -2.73 5.62
N PHE A 304 16.48 -4.05 5.71
CA PHE A 304 16.18 -4.93 4.60
C PHE A 304 14.74 -5.42 4.68
N ARG A 305 14.11 -5.62 3.53
CA ARG A 305 12.78 -6.22 3.40
C ARG A 305 12.82 -7.43 2.47
N ALA A 306 12.21 -8.53 2.88
CA ALA A 306 12.00 -9.72 2.06
C ALA A 306 10.53 -10.12 2.08
N ARG A 307 10.01 -10.57 0.93
CA ARG A 307 8.66 -11.13 0.82
C ARG A 307 8.77 -12.59 0.44
N MET A 308 8.21 -13.47 1.26
CA MET A 308 8.13 -14.91 1.03
C MET A 308 6.70 -15.33 0.79
N ARG A 309 6.46 -16.13 -0.26
CA ARG A 309 5.15 -16.72 -0.54
C ARG A 309 5.10 -18.16 -0.05
N TYR A 310 4.09 -18.47 0.76
CA TYR A 310 3.77 -19.80 1.23
C TYR A 310 2.43 -20.28 0.66
N GLN A 311 2.29 -21.60 0.58
CA GLN A 311 1.04 -22.28 0.25
C GLN A 311 0.83 -23.37 1.30
N PRO A 312 0.33 -23.03 2.49
CA PRO A 312 0.19 -23.97 3.60
C PRO A 312 -0.74 -25.12 3.20
N THR A 313 -0.32 -26.38 3.39
CA THR A 313 -1.19 -27.55 3.18
C THR A 313 -1.93 -27.97 4.45
N GLY A 314 -1.73 -27.25 5.56
CA GLY A 314 -2.25 -27.53 6.90
C GLY A 314 -1.40 -26.86 7.99
N THR A 315 -1.37 -27.45 9.19
CA THR A 315 -0.64 -26.90 10.36
C THR A 315 0.88 -27.09 10.23
N TRP A 316 1.66 -26.02 10.50
CA TRP A 316 3.12 -26.12 10.54
C TRP A 316 3.56 -26.68 11.89
N THR A 317 4.07 -27.91 11.90
CA THR A 317 4.49 -28.58 13.14
C THR A 317 5.98 -28.38 13.47
N THR A 318 6.78 -27.97 12.49
CA THR A 318 8.23 -27.78 12.63
C THR A 318 8.59 -26.31 12.38
N PRO A 319 9.31 -25.65 13.32
CA PRO A 319 9.78 -24.29 13.12
C PRO A 319 10.73 -24.19 11.92
N HIS A 320 10.58 -23.13 11.13
CA HIS A 320 11.50 -22.80 10.05
C HIS A 320 12.64 -21.95 10.60
N ALA A 321 13.88 -22.31 10.27
CA ALA A 321 15.06 -21.58 10.75
C ALA A 321 15.48 -20.51 9.74
N VAL A 322 15.30 -19.25 10.10
CA VAL A 322 15.57 -18.06 9.26
C VAL A 322 16.93 -17.45 9.61
N ARG A 323 17.73 -17.12 8.57
CA ARG A 323 19.07 -16.51 8.69
C ARG A 323 19.25 -15.40 7.67
N LEU A 324 19.95 -14.34 8.07
CA LEU A 324 20.52 -13.37 7.14
C LEU A 324 21.77 -13.95 6.48
N ALA A 325 21.76 -14.00 5.15
CA ALA A 325 22.82 -14.58 4.34
C ALA A 325 23.32 -13.57 3.28
N TRP A 326 24.63 -13.43 3.16
CA TRP A 326 25.28 -12.66 2.10
C TRP A 326 25.80 -13.61 1.04
N VAL A 327 25.20 -13.57 -0.15
CA VAL A 327 25.64 -14.35 -1.30
C VAL A 327 26.65 -13.53 -2.09
N VAL A 328 27.88 -14.03 -2.17
CA VAL A 328 28.90 -13.50 -3.07
C VAL A 328 28.64 -14.04 -4.45
N GLN A 329 28.25 -13.16 -5.36
CA GLN A 329 27.94 -13.52 -6.74
C GLN A 329 29.00 -12.91 -7.66
N ALA A 330 29.60 -13.72 -8.51
CA ALA A 330 30.58 -13.25 -9.48
C ALA A 330 30.15 -13.57 -10.90
N LEU A 331 30.62 -12.78 -11.85
CA LEU A 331 30.70 -13.17 -13.24
C LEU A 331 31.88 -14.12 -13.36
N THR A 332 31.62 -15.34 -13.81
CA THR A 332 32.66 -16.37 -13.91
C THR A 332 32.68 -16.93 -15.31
N ASP A 333 33.89 -17.23 -15.77
CA ASP A 333 34.14 -17.85 -17.05
C ASP A 333 34.40 -19.34 -16.85
N SER A 334 33.56 -20.16 -17.47
CA SER A 334 33.68 -21.61 -17.36
C SER A 334 34.25 -22.19 -18.65
N PRO A 335 35.34 -22.97 -18.60
CA PRO A 335 35.88 -23.62 -19.78
C PRO A 335 34.87 -24.63 -20.34
N CYS A 336 34.73 -24.65 -21.66
CA CYS A 336 33.83 -25.53 -22.38
C CYS A 336 34.53 -26.11 -23.62
N ASP A 337 34.04 -27.24 -24.12
CA ASP A 337 34.54 -27.80 -25.38
C ASP A 337 33.75 -27.19 -26.55
N PRO A 338 34.35 -26.28 -27.36
CA PRO A 338 33.65 -25.65 -28.49
C PRO A 338 33.32 -26.65 -29.60
N LYS A 339 33.84 -27.88 -29.56
CA LYS A 339 33.57 -28.95 -30.52
C LYS A 339 32.50 -29.93 -30.06
N ALA A 340 31.98 -29.78 -28.83
CA ALA A 340 30.88 -30.62 -28.37
C ALA A 340 29.61 -30.36 -29.20
N GLU A 341 28.80 -31.41 -29.42
CA GLU A 341 27.60 -31.36 -30.27
C GLU A 341 26.59 -30.28 -29.82
N ASN A 342 26.58 -29.95 -28.53
CA ASN A 342 25.69 -28.96 -27.92
C ASN A 342 26.41 -27.67 -27.46
N ALA A 343 27.66 -27.43 -27.87
CA ALA A 343 28.48 -26.32 -27.37
C ALA A 343 27.80 -24.95 -27.57
N ALA A 344 27.29 -24.68 -28.77
CA ALA A 344 26.61 -23.42 -29.07
C ALA A 344 25.30 -23.23 -28.28
N ALA A 345 24.55 -24.31 -28.04
CA ALA A 345 23.32 -24.27 -27.25
C ALA A 345 23.58 -24.02 -25.75
N GLN A 346 24.78 -24.38 -25.27
CA GLN A 346 25.24 -24.12 -23.90
C GLN A 346 25.89 -22.73 -23.73
N GLY A 347 25.97 -21.94 -24.81
CA GLY A 347 26.61 -20.62 -24.79
C GLY A 347 28.14 -20.66 -24.83
N CYS A 348 28.73 -21.77 -25.26
CA CYS A 348 30.18 -21.90 -25.40
C CYS A 348 30.69 -21.06 -26.60
N ALA A 349 31.55 -20.10 -26.33
CA ALA A 349 32.18 -19.26 -27.34
C ALA A 349 33.32 -20.00 -28.07
N ALA A 350 33.75 -19.44 -29.21
CA ALA A 350 34.73 -20.06 -30.09
C ALA A 350 36.14 -20.19 -29.48
N ASP A 351 36.43 -19.40 -28.45
CA ASP A 351 37.64 -19.45 -27.64
C ASP A 351 37.61 -20.54 -26.57
N GLY A 352 36.50 -21.27 -26.44
CA GLY A 352 36.36 -22.41 -25.52
C GLY A 352 35.92 -22.02 -24.11
N TYR A 353 35.23 -20.89 -23.96
CA TYR A 353 34.70 -20.44 -22.67
C TYR A 353 33.21 -20.08 -22.77
N ILE A 354 32.47 -20.34 -21.69
CA ILE A 354 31.17 -19.74 -21.43
C ILE A 354 31.46 -18.52 -20.56
N HIS A 355 31.39 -17.35 -21.17
CA HIS A 355 31.79 -16.09 -20.55
C HIS A 355 30.69 -15.52 -19.64
N ASN A 356 31.11 -14.85 -18.57
CA ASN A 356 30.30 -13.98 -17.72
C ASN A 356 29.03 -14.64 -17.18
N SER A 357 29.14 -15.91 -16.78
CA SER A 357 28.05 -16.62 -16.13
C SER A 357 27.95 -16.20 -14.68
N THR A 358 26.81 -15.62 -14.32
CA THR A 358 26.50 -15.20 -12.96
C THR A 358 26.38 -16.39 -12.01
N ASN A 359 27.35 -16.58 -11.12
CA ASN A 359 27.40 -17.72 -10.22
C ASN A 359 27.60 -17.29 -8.75
N PRO A 360 26.85 -17.87 -7.79
CA PRO A 360 27.14 -17.70 -6.38
C PRO A 360 28.38 -18.50 -5.99
N ILE A 361 29.44 -17.82 -5.54
CA ILE A 361 30.71 -18.43 -5.13
C ILE A 361 30.66 -18.86 -3.66
N HIS A 362 30.10 -18.02 -2.80
CA HIS A 362 30.11 -18.25 -1.36
C HIS A 362 28.89 -17.63 -0.68
N VAL A 363 28.56 -18.14 0.50
CA VAL A 363 27.48 -17.62 1.35
C VAL A 363 28.04 -17.37 2.75
N TYR A 364 27.95 -16.14 3.23
CA TYR A 364 28.27 -15.77 4.61
C TYR A 364 26.98 -15.56 5.40
N TYR A 365 27.02 -15.78 6.70
CA TYR A 365 25.91 -15.46 7.59
C TYR A 365 26.25 -14.25 8.43
N ASP A 366 25.24 -13.43 8.67
CA ASP A 366 25.37 -12.20 9.44
C ASP A 366 24.37 -12.20 10.58
N ASP A 367 24.69 -11.44 11.60
CA ASP A 367 23.86 -11.29 12.80
C ASP A 367 22.84 -10.18 12.53
N PHE A 368 21.59 -10.42 12.90
CA PHE A 368 20.50 -9.48 12.59
C PHE A 368 19.47 -9.37 13.72
N LEU A 369 18.79 -8.23 13.70
CA LEU A 369 17.62 -7.91 14.50
C LEU A 369 16.41 -7.98 13.58
N LEU A 370 15.32 -8.61 14.05
CA LEU A 370 14.03 -8.51 13.36
C LEU A 370 13.39 -7.21 13.83
N THR A 371 13.04 -6.32 12.90
CA THR A 371 12.45 -5.02 13.20
C THR A 371 10.94 -5.11 13.02
N GLY A 372 10.53 -5.52 11.82
CA GLY A 372 9.12 -5.72 11.47
C GLY A 372 8.82 -7.09 10.88
N MET A 373 7.58 -7.56 11.04
CA MET A 373 7.11 -8.74 10.32
C MET A 373 5.60 -8.73 10.18
N THR A 374 5.12 -9.10 8.99
CA THR A 374 3.69 -9.20 8.70
C THR A 374 3.39 -10.49 7.97
N VAL A 375 2.40 -11.24 8.44
CA VAL A 375 1.82 -12.37 7.70
C VAL A 375 0.44 -11.99 7.22
N HIS A 376 0.25 -12.08 5.92
CA HIS A 376 -0.98 -11.78 5.21
C HIS A 376 -1.50 -13.04 4.52
N GLU A 377 -2.68 -13.51 4.90
CA GLU A 377 -3.38 -14.58 4.19
C GLU A 377 -4.46 -13.96 3.29
N ASP A 378 -4.33 -14.14 1.97
CA ASP A 378 -5.30 -13.65 0.97
C ASP A 378 -6.44 -14.66 0.82
N ARG A 379 -7.65 -14.27 1.20
CA ARG A 379 -8.87 -15.10 1.16
C ARG A 379 -9.72 -14.82 -0.07
N GLY A 380 -9.09 -14.27 -1.11
CA GLY A 380 -9.66 -14.06 -2.42
C GLY A 380 -10.37 -12.73 -2.55
N ALA A 381 -10.73 -12.45 -3.81
CA ALA A 381 -11.29 -11.19 -4.20
C ALA A 381 -12.56 -11.38 -5.03
N SER A 382 -13.42 -10.37 -4.99
CA SER A 382 -14.58 -10.24 -5.84
C SER A 382 -14.49 -8.91 -6.56
N MET A 383 -14.84 -8.89 -7.85
CA MET A 383 -14.92 -7.66 -8.62
C MET A 383 -16.23 -7.62 -9.39
N ALA A 384 -16.90 -6.49 -9.35
CA ALA A 384 -18.09 -6.18 -10.12
C ALA A 384 -17.81 -5.02 -11.07
N VAL A 385 -18.16 -5.21 -12.34
CA VAL A 385 -18.19 -4.14 -13.34
C VAL A 385 -19.63 -3.68 -13.50
N ILE A 386 -19.87 -2.41 -13.26
CA ILE A 386 -21.20 -1.78 -13.29
C ILE A 386 -21.23 -0.77 -14.45
N TYR A 387 -22.26 -0.86 -15.27
CA TYR A 387 -22.42 0.00 -16.45
C TYR A 387 -23.89 0.21 -16.82
N GLU A 388 -24.18 1.26 -17.58
CA GLU A 388 -25.51 1.53 -18.13
C GLU A 388 -25.77 0.68 -19.38
N ASP A 389 -26.86 -0.07 -19.40
CA ASP A 389 -27.24 -0.92 -20.53
C ASP A 389 -27.80 -0.06 -21.68
N PRO A 390 -27.09 0.08 -22.82
CA PRO A 390 -27.52 0.94 -23.92
C PRO A 390 -28.84 0.49 -24.55
N ALA A 391 -29.27 -0.76 -24.33
CA ALA A 391 -30.53 -1.27 -24.88
C ALA A 391 -31.76 -0.70 -24.18
N VAL A 392 -31.65 -0.33 -22.90
CA VAL A 392 -32.76 0.23 -22.10
C VAL A 392 -32.51 1.67 -21.65
N ASP A 393 -31.27 2.13 -21.75
CA ASP A 393 -30.94 3.52 -21.50
C ASP A 393 -31.40 4.42 -22.66
N THR A 394 -32.29 5.34 -22.30
CA THR A 394 -32.88 6.34 -23.18
C THR A 394 -31.92 7.47 -23.53
N ASN A 395 -30.90 7.73 -22.70
CA ASN A 395 -29.92 8.79 -22.93
C ASN A 395 -28.48 8.31 -22.67
N LYS A 396 -27.87 7.71 -23.68
CA LYS A 396 -26.52 7.10 -23.68
C LYS A 396 -25.35 8.06 -23.46
N LYS A 397 -25.65 9.31 -23.13
CA LYS A 397 -24.71 10.39 -22.84
C LYS A 397 -24.94 10.99 -21.45
N ASP A 398 -25.82 10.41 -20.63
CA ASP A 398 -26.13 10.89 -19.29
C ASP A 398 -25.88 9.78 -18.27
N ASP A 399 -24.70 9.80 -17.66
CA ASP A 399 -24.21 8.79 -16.72
C ASP A 399 -24.76 8.99 -15.29
N TYR A 400 -25.89 9.69 -15.14
CA TYR A 400 -26.48 10.02 -13.84
C TYR A 400 -26.75 8.78 -12.99
N ALA A 401 -27.15 7.66 -13.58
CA ALA A 401 -27.46 6.46 -12.80
C ALA A 401 -26.20 5.87 -12.16
N ILE A 402 -25.07 5.88 -12.87
CA ILE A 402 -23.79 5.43 -12.32
C ILE A 402 -23.25 6.41 -11.28
N LEU A 403 -23.33 7.72 -11.53
CA LEU A 403 -22.87 8.74 -10.58
C LEU A 403 -23.68 8.72 -9.28
N ALA A 404 -25.00 8.57 -9.37
CA ALA A 404 -25.87 8.44 -8.20
C ALA A 404 -25.58 7.16 -7.41
N LEU A 405 -25.30 6.05 -8.11
CA LEU A 405 -24.87 4.81 -7.45
C LEU A 405 -23.52 4.99 -6.74
N ALA A 406 -22.52 5.59 -7.40
CA ALA A 406 -21.21 5.82 -6.81
C ALA A 406 -21.28 6.61 -5.50
N ASN A 407 -22.11 7.66 -5.45
CA ASN A 407 -22.35 8.44 -4.23
C ASN A 407 -22.99 7.60 -3.11
N GLY A 408 -23.93 6.71 -3.44
CA GLY A 408 -24.52 5.82 -2.45
C GLY A 408 -23.54 4.75 -1.94
N LEU A 409 -22.66 4.24 -2.81
CA LEU A 409 -21.63 3.26 -2.43
C LEU A 409 -20.58 3.86 -1.51
N ASP A 410 -20.24 5.13 -1.69
CA ASP A 410 -19.30 5.85 -0.83
C ASP A 410 -19.74 5.81 0.65
N ALA A 411 -20.99 6.22 0.91
CA ALA A 411 -21.54 6.25 2.27
C ALA A 411 -21.88 4.86 2.87
N THR A 412 -21.83 3.78 2.08
CA THR A 412 -22.32 2.46 2.53
C THR A 412 -21.29 1.36 2.33
N PHE A 413 -20.95 1.05 1.08
CA PHE A 413 -20.03 -0.02 0.70
C PHE A 413 -18.58 0.29 1.09
N LEU A 414 -18.10 1.52 0.86
CA LEU A 414 -16.73 1.90 1.24
C LEU A 414 -16.58 2.02 2.77
N ASN A 415 -17.55 2.64 3.43
CA ASN A 415 -17.55 2.78 4.90
C ASN A 415 -17.90 1.50 5.67
N GLY A 416 -18.16 0.38 4.98
CA GLY A 416 -18.52 -0.88 5.62
C GLY A 416 -19.74 -0.78 6.54
N ARG A 417 -20.70 0.08 6.19
CA ARG A 417 -21.84 0.44 7.05
C ARG A 417 -22.59 -0.81 7.53
N ASP A 418 -22.85 -0.86 8.83
CA ASP A 418 -23.70 -1.83 9.52
C ASP A 418 -24.69 -1.05 10.39
N ALA A 419 -25.80 -0.61 9.80
CA ALA A 419 -26.76 0.24 10.51
C ALA A 419 -27.67 -0.54 11.46
N ASP A 420 -27.74 -1.87 11.34
CA ASP A 420 -28.51 -2.73 12.24
C ASP A 420 -27.66 -3.40 13.33
N ASN A 421 -26.37 -3.08 13.39
CA ASN A 421 -25.38 -3.57 14.37
C ASN A 421 -25.40 -5.10 14.46
N ASN A 422 -25.50 -5.77 13.31
CA ASN A 422 -25.55 -7.23 13.24
C ASN A 422 -24.17 -7.86 12.97
N ASN A 423 -23.12 -7.03 12.92
CA ASN A 423 -21.74 -7.35 12.54
C ASN A 423 -21.60 -7.87 11.10
N VAL A 424 -22.49 -7.44 10.20
CA VAL A 424 -22.48 -7.75 8.77
C VAL A 424 -22.71 -6.44 8.02
N ARG A 425 -21.90 -6.19 6.98
CA ARG A 425 -22.09 -5.01 6.14
C ARG A 425 -23.47 -5.02 5.48
N ASP A 426 -24.14 -3.87 5.51
CA ASP A 426 -25.43 -3.64 4.87
C ASP A 426 -25.36 -3.85 3.34
N ILE A 427 -24.21 -3.53 2.74
CA ILE A 427 -23.96 -3.58 1.30
C ILE A 427 -22.64 -4.32 1.04
N ASP A 428 -22.74 -5.51 0.44
CA ASP A 428 -21.63 -6.24 -0.17
C ASP A 428 -21.82 -6.28 -1.71
N LEU A 429 -20.87 -6.87 -2.45
CA LEU A 429 -21.01 -6.97 -3.91
C LEU A 429 -22.23 -7.80 -4.36
N ASN A 430 -22.67 -8.78 -3.57
CA ASN A 430 -23.85 -9.57 -3.90
C ASN A 430 -25.13 -8.73 -3.77
N GLU A 431 -25.19 -7.86 -2.77
CA GLU A 431 -26.29 -6.93 -2.56
C GLU A 431 -26.32 -5.85 -3.64
N ILE A 432 -25.15 -5.39 -4.12
CA ILE A 432 -25.06 -4.51 -5.29
C ILE A 432 -25.64 -5.20 -6.53
N VAL A 433 -25.28 -6.45 -6.81
CA VAL A 433 -25.88 -7.24 -7.91
C VAL A 433 -27.39 -7.33 -7.73
N ARG A 434 -27.87 -7.74 -6.54
CA ARG A 434 -29.30 -7.91 -6.26
C ARG A 434 -30.09 -6.62 -6.45
N ARG A 435 -29.54 -5.48 -6.05
CA ARG A 435 -30.22 -4.17 -6.12
C ARG A 435 -30.15 -3.54 -7.51
N PHE A 436 -28.99 -3.57 -8.15
CA PHE A 436 -28.71 -2.71 -9.30
C PHE A 436 -28.60 -3.46 -10.63
N ASP A 437 -28.45 -4.79 -10.66
CA ASP A 437 -28.57 -5.53 -11.92
C ASP A 437 -30.03 -5.60 -12.36
N ARG A 438 -30.36 -4.84 -13.41
CA ARG A 438 -31.71 -4.80 -13.97
C ARG A 438 -32.27 -6.15 -14.40
N THR A 439 -31.41 -7.14 -14.65
CA THR A 439 -31.83 -8.49 -15.05
C THR A 439 -32.22 -9.37 -13.88
N GLN A 440 -31.83 -8.99 -12.65
CA GLN A 440 -32.03 -9.76 -11.42
C GLN A 440 -32.83 -9.01 -10.34
N ASN A 441 -33.05 -7.71 -10.50
CA ASN A 441 -33.64 -6.86 -9.47
C ASN A 441 -35.15 -6.64 -9.54
N GLY A 442 -35.90 -7.52 -10.24
CA GLY A 442 -37.35 -7.34 -10.48
C GLY A 442 -38.24 -7.23 -9.21
N ALA A 443 -37.74 -7.67 -8.05
CA ALA A 443 -38.41 -7.57 -6.76
C ALA A 443 -37.94 -6.38 -5.89
N VAL A 444 -37.00 -5.56 -6.38
CA VAL A 444 -36.37 -4.49 -5.60
C VAL A 444 -37.07 -3.15 -5.83
N SER A 445 -37.53 -2.54 -4.73
CA SER A 445 -38.22 -1.25 -4.78
C SER A 445 -37.30 -0.09 -5.18
N THR A 446 -37.88 1.00 -5.68
CA THR A 446 -37.12 2.23 -6.03
C THR A 446 -36.36 2.82 -4.84
N VAL A 447 -36.92 2.73 -3.62
CA VAL A 447 -36.27 3.22 -2.40
C VAL A 447 -35.02 2.39 -2.07
N GLN A 448 -35.10 1.08 -2.20
CA GLN A 448 -33.96 0.18 -1.99
C GLN A 448 -32.85 0.39 -3.03
N ARG A 449 -33.20 0.88 -4.23
CA ARG A 449 -32.26 1.29 -5.29
C ARG A 449 -31.85 2.76 -5.19
N TRP A 450 -32.10 3.43 -4.06
CA TRP A 450 -31.75 4.84 -3.83
C TRP A 450 -32.27 5.81 -4.90
N SER A 451 -33.43 5.48 -5.48
CA SER A 451 -34.01 6.20 -6.63
C SER A 451 -33.16 6.21 -7.90
N VAL A 452 -32.12 5.37 -7.97
CA VAL A 452 -31.32 5.15 -9.18
C VAL A 452 -32.22 4.52 -10.27
N PRO A 453 -32.20 5.01 -11.51
CA PRO A 453 -32.94 4.43 -12.62
C PRO A 453 -32.60 2.95 -12.84
N ASN A 454 -33.59 2.13 -13.26
CA ASN A 454 -33.37 0.69 -13.48
C ASN A 454 -32.75 0.37 -14.85
N VAL A 455 -31.59 0.96 -15.13
CA VAL A 455 -30.89 0.88 -16.42
C VAL A 455 -29.51 0.21 -16.30
N LEU A 456 -29.06 -0.07 -15.08
CA LEU A 456 -27.73 -0.60 -14.81
C LEU A 456 -27.64 -2.11 -15.00
N ARG A 457 -26.46 -2.57 -15.43
CA ARG A 457 -26.03 -3.97 -15.40
C ARG A 457 -24.86 -4.08 -14.44
N VAL A 458 -24.81 -5.19 -13.71
CA VAL A 458 -23.72 -5.51 -12.78
C VAL A 458 -23.22 -6.89 -13.12
N GLU A 459 -21.95 -6.99 -13.49
CA GLU A 459 -21.30 -8.26 -13.79
C GLU A 459 -20.24 -8.54 -12.72
N LYS A 460 -20.58 -9.42 -11.79
CA LYS A 460 -19.71 -9.86 -10.68
C LYS A 460 -18.98 -11.14 -11.03
N GLN A 461 -17.69 -11.18 -10.69
CA GLN A 461 -16.86 -12.38 -10.75
C GLN A 461 -16.04 -12.54 -9.47
N ASP A 462 -15.91 -13.78 -9.01
CA ASP A 462 -15.07 -14.17 -7.88
C ASP A 462 -13.73 -14.71 -8.39
N TYR A 463 -12.64 -14.33 -7.71
CA TYR A 463 -11.27 -14.67 -8.06
C TYR A 463 -10.50 -15.20 -6.84
N PRO A 464 -9.62 -16.19 -7.01
CA PRO A 464 -8.77 -16.69 -5.93
C PRO A 464 -7.77 -15.68 -5.35
N LEU A 465 -7.33 -14.70 -6.15
CA LEU A 465 -6.34 -13.69 -5.80
C LEU A 465 -6.79 -12.31 -6.30
N TYR A 466 -6.49 -11.26 -5.55
CA TYR A 466 -6.83 -9.89 -5.94
C TYR A 466 -6.13 -9.43 -7.23
N ASP A 467 -4.84 -9.73 -7.39
CA ASP A 467 -4.09 -9.39 -8.61
C ASP A 467 -4.69 -10.04 -9.86
N GLN A 468 -5.19 -11.28 -9.72
CA GLN A 468 -5.89 -11.96 -10.79
C GLN A 468 -7.22 -11.27 -11.12
N ALA A 469 -7.95 -10.80 -10.10
CA ALA A 469 -9.18 -10.04 -10.30
C ALA A 469 -8.89 -8.78 -11.13
N LEU A 470 -7.89 -7.99 -10.74
CA LEU A 470 -7.47 -6.78 -11.43
C LEU A 470 -7.10 -7.05 -12.90
N ALA A 471 -6.20 -8.01 -13.13
CA ALA A 471 -5.72 -8.32 -14.48
C ALA A 471 -6.82 -8.85 -15.40
N MET A 472 -7.62 -9.82 -14.93
CA MET A 472 -8.69 -10.44 -15.74
C MET A 472 -9.81 -9.44 -16.02
N THR A 473 -10.18 -8.62 -15.05
CA THR A 473 -11.24 -7.62 -15.25
C THR A 473 -10.79 -6.54 -16.24
N ALA A 474 -9.55 -6.04 -16.11
CA ALA A 474 -9.03 -5.03 -17.01
C ALA A 474 -8.87 -5.55 -18.45
N ILE A 475 -8.31 -6.75 -18.63
CA ILE A 475 -7.92 -7.27 -19.95
C ILE A 475 -9.06 -8.04 -20.63
N THR A 476 -9.86 -8.79 -19.88
CA THR A 476 -10.86 -9.70 -20.44
C THR A 476 -12.27 -9.10 -20.32
N GLU A 477 -12.73 -8.80 -19.11
CA GLU A 477 -14.13 -8.42 -18.90
C GLU A 477 -14.43 -7.01 -19.44
N THR A 478 -13.55 -6.06 -19.19
CA THR A 478 -13.72 -4.68 -19.66
C THR A 478 -13.73 -4.62 -21.18
N ALA A 479 -12.76 -5.28 -21.84
CA ALA A 479 -12.70 -5.36 -23.29
C ALA A 479 -13.97 -6.00 -23.87
N ARG A 480 -14.41 -7.13 -23.29
CA ARG A 480 -15.65 -7.80 -23.70
C ARG A 480 -16.87 -6.91 -23.56
N ILE A 481 -17.05 -6.23 -22.42
CA ILE A 481 -18.18 -5.33 -22.18
C ILE A 481 -18.18 -4.18 -23.20
N LEU A 482 -17.03 -3.55 -23.44
CA LEU A 482 -16.92 -2.44 -24.39
C LEU A 482 -17.22 -2.90 -25.82
N ASP A 483 -16.66 -4.04 -26.23
CA ASP A 483 -16.81 -4.57 -27.58
C ASP A 483 -18.22 -5.11 -27.86
N GLU A 484 -18.80 -5.89 -26.94
CA GLU A 484 -20.10 -6.54 -27.14
C GLU A 484 -21.28 -5.61 -26.88
N THR A 485 -21.19 -4.74 -25.87
CA THR A 485 -22.33 -3.93 -25.41
C THR A 485 -22.35 -2.55 -26.07
N PHE A 486 -21.20 -1.88 -26.20
CA PHE A 486 -21.14 -0.46 -26.58
C PHE A 486 -20.84 -0.22 -28.05
N THR A 487 -20.14 -1.13 -28.74
CA THR A 487 -19.76 -0.97 -30.17
C THR A 487 -20.93 -0.61 -31.07
N GLY A 488 -22.06 -1.33 -30.97
CA GLY A 488 -23.22 -1.08 -31.82
C GLY A 488 -23.87 0.29 -31.58
N SER A 489 -23.88 0.74 -30.33
CA SER A 489 -24.41 2.07 -29.98
C SER A 489 -23.46 3.18 -30.42
N TRP A 490 -22.15 2.99 -30.22
CA TRP A 490 -21.13 3.95 -30.65
C TRP A 490 -21.11 4.13 -32.17
N GLN A 491 -21.30 3.06 -32.95
CA GLN A 491 -21.41 3.15 -34.41
C GLN A 491 -22.60 4.01 -34.88
N ALA A 492 -23.66 4.12 -34.06
CA ALA A 492 -24.79 4.99 -34.34
C ALA A 492 -24.55 6.44 -33.90
N ASP A 493 -23.76 6.64 -32.84
CA ASP A 493 -23.38 7.95 -32.30
C ASP A 493 -21.96 7.90 -31.71
N ASN A 494 -20.98 8.35 -32.49
CA ASN A 494 -19.56 8.34 -32.11
C ASN A 494 -19.24 9.25 -30.90
N GLY A 495 -20.22 10.02 -30.39
CA GLY A 495 -20.09 10.82 -29.18
C GLY A 495 -20.44 10.09 -27.88
N ILE A 496 -20.76 8.78 -27.95
CA ILE A 496 -20.96 7.96 -26.75
C ILE A 496 -19.61 7.65 -26.11
N MET A 497 -19.51 7.91 -24.81
CA MET A 497 -18.34 7.63 -23.98
C MET A 497 -18.79 6.74 -22.82
N PRO A 498 -18.59 5.41 -22.90
CA PRO A 498 -18.98 4.51 -21.81
C PRO A 498 -18.25 4.84 -20.52
N TYR A 499 -18.98 4.98 -19.43
CA TYR A 499 -18.42 5.07 -18.08
C TYR A 499 -18.62 3.73 -17.35
N LEU A 500 -17.52 3.09 -16.95
CA LEU A 500 -17.57 1.83 -16.21
C LEU A 500 -17.19 2.07 -14.76
N LEU A 501 -18.02 1.61 -13.83
CA LEU A 501 -17.75 1.67 -12.40
C LEU A 501 -17.31 0.28 -11.92
N PHE A 502 -16.12 0.20 -11.37
CA PHE A 502 -15.53 -1.01 -10.82
C PHE A 502 -15.68 -0.97 -9.30
N ALA A 503 -16.33 -1.98 -8.73
CA ALA A 503 -16.37 -2.18 -7.29
C ALA A 503 -15.68 -3.51 -6.98
N SER A 504 -14.79 -3.53 -5.99
CA SER A 504 -14.09 -4.74 -5.59
C SER A 504 -14.07 -4.92 -4.07
N GLU A 505 -14.07 -6.18 -3.66
CA GLU A 505 -13.87 -6.62 -2.28
C GLU A 505 -12.68 -7.57 -2.25
N GLN A 506 -11.70 -7.27 -1.41
CA GLN A 506 -10.60 -8.19 -1.10
C GLN A 506 -10.74 -8.61 0.36
N ARG A 507 -10.69 -9.92 0.61
CA ARG A 507 -10.76 -10.46 1.97
C ARG A 507 -9.39 -10.97 2.37
N SER A 508 -8.94 -10.61 3.56
CA SER A 508 -7.68 -11.09 4.08
C SER A 508 -7.69 -11.14 5.59
N ARG A 509 -6.76 -11.90 6.15
CA ARG A 509 -6.42 -11.80 7.57
C ARG A 509 -4.95 -11.53 7.70
N THR A 510 -4.60 -10.64 8.61
CA THR A 510 -3.23 -10.17 8.78
C THR A 510 -2.85 -10.28 10.25
N ALA A 511 -1.63 -10.74 10.51
CA ALA A 511 -1.00 -10.69 11.81
C ALA A 511 0.37 -10.01 11.66
N SER A 512 0.76 -9.16 12.60
CA SER A 512 2.05 -8.45 12.58
C SER A 512 2.74 -8.58 13.94
N LEU A 513 4.00 -8.13 14.07
CA LEU A 513 4.62 -8.13 15.40
C LEU A 513 3.83 -7.29 16.40
N ASP A 514 3.23 -6.17 15.97
CA ASP A 514 2.36 -5.33 16.81
C ASP A 514 1.15 -6.06 17.41
N GLY A 515 0.70 -7.15 16.77
CA GLY A 515 -0.51 -7.86 17.18
C GLY A 515 -0.59 -9.30 16.68
N GLY A 516 -0.78 -10.24 17.63
CA GLY A 516 -1.01 -11.67 17.30
C GLY A 516 0.25 -12.54 17.26
N VAL A 517 1.38 -12.05 17.77
CA VAL A 517 2.66 -12.78 17.78
C VAL A 517 3.17 -13.02 19.20
N THR A 518 3.52 -14.28 19.48
CA THR A 518 4.19 -14.69 20.72
C THR A 518 5.67 -14.97 20.45
N GLN A 519 6.55 -14.25 21.13
CA GLN A 519 8.00 -14.48 21.07
C GLN A 519 8.50 -15.11 22.37
N SER A 520 9.34 -16.14 22.26
CA SER A 520 10.05 -16.75 23.38
C SER A 520 11.49 -17.05 22.98
N SER A 521 12.42 -16.19 23.43
CA SER A 521 13.83 -16.21 23.01
C SER A 521 13.93 -16.18 21.48
N TYR A 522 14.45 -17.24 20.86
CA TYR A 522 14.61 -17.34 19.41
C TYR A 522 13.36 -17.87 18.67
N ASN A 523 12.32 -18.29 19.40
CA ASN A 523 11.09 -18.82 18.81
C ASN A 523 10.07 -17.72 18.63
N LEU A 524 9.55 -17.60 17.41
CA LEU A 524 8.51 -16.66 17.05
C LEU A 524 7.32 -17.44 16.52
N THR A 525 6.20 -17.37 17.22
CA THR A 525 4.97 -18.07 16.85
C THR A 525 3.90 -17.05 16.53
N ILE A 526 3.36 -17.17 15.31
CA ILE A 526 2.19 -16.43 14.89
C ILE A 526 1.04 -17.41 14.85
N ASP A 527 0.00 -17.14 15.64
CA ASP A 527 -1.19 -17.95 15.69
C ASP A 527 -2.35 -17.16 15.11
N PHE A 528 -2.96 -17.68 14.04
CA PHE A 528 -4.13 -17.08 13.43
C PHE A 528 -5.45 -17.46 14.12
N SER A 529 -5.39 -18.23 15.22
CA SER A 529 -6.53 -18.55 16.07
C SER A 529 -6.14 -18.63 17.55
N PRO A 530 -5.58 -17.55 18.13
CA PRO A 530 -5.13 -17.55 19.51
C PRO A 530 -6.28 -17.87 20.47
N GLY A 531 -6.08 -18.84 21.37
CA GLY A 531 -7.12 -19.28 22.31
C GLY A 531 -8.36 -19.90 21.65
N GLY A 532 -8.27 -20.28 20.37
CA GLY A 532 -9.40 -20.81 19.59
C GLY A 532 -10.29 -19.75 18.93
N THR A 533 -9.95 -18.45 19.07
CA THR A 533 -10.64 -17.37 18.38
C THR A 533 -9.82 -16.94 17.17
N PRO A 534 -10.32 -17.11 15.93
CA PRO A 534 -9.61 -16.68 14.73
C PRO A 534 -9.30 -15.18 14.74
N ILE A 535 -8.13 -14.80 14.25
CA ILE A 535 -7.84 -13.41 13.88
C ILE A 535 -8.92 -12.95 12.89
N GLU A 536 -9.43 -11.74 13.13
CA GLU A 536 -10.51 -11.16 12.35
C GLU A 536 -10.15 -11.06 10.86
N GLU A 537 -11.11 -11.41 10.01
CA GLU A 537 -10.98 -11.25 8.57
C GLU A 537 -11.40 -9.82 8.21
N VAL A 538 -10.45 -9.06 7.67
CA VAL A 538 -10.67 -7.71 7.18
C VAL A 538 -11.06 -7.77 5.71
N THR A 539 -12.11 -7.02 5.34
CA THR A 539 -12.43 -6.80 3.94
C THR A 539 -12.05 -5.39 3.52
N TYR A 540 -11.20 -5.29 2.52
CA TYR A 540 -10.90 -4.02 1.85
C TYR A 540 -11.85 -3.85 0.69
N THR A 541 -12.55 -2.72 0.66
CA THR A 541 -13.46 -2.34 -0.41
C THR A 541 -12.83 -1.24 -1.25
N HIS A 542 -13.03 -1.31 -2.57
CA HIS A 542 -12.56 -0.29 -3.48
C HIS A 542 -13.62 0.00 -4.53
N VAL A 543 -13.76 1.28 -4.89
CA VAL A 543 -14.64 1.72 -5.97
C VAL A 543 -13.86 2.67 -6.85
N LYS A 544 -13.86 2.42 -8.16
CA LYS A 544 -13.22 3.27 -9.16
C LYS A 544 -14.09 3.39 -10.40
N GLY A 545 -14.35 4.61 -10.82
CA GLY A 545 -14.94 4.88 -12.13
C GLY A 545 -13.85 5.11 -13.18
N GLN A 546 -14.06 4.59 -14.39
CA GLN A 546 -13.16 4.82 -15.52
C GLN A 546 -13.98 5.10 -16.80
N PRO A 547 -13.78 6.28 -17.42
CA PRO A 547 -14.34 6.57 -18.74
C PRO A 547 -13.52 5.92 -19.86
N TYR A 548 -14.22 5.44 -20.89
CA TYR A 548 -13.64 4.88 -22.11
C TYR A 548 -14.06 5.67 -23.34
N CYS A 549 -13.08 5.87 -24.23
CA CYS A 549 -13.21 6.66 -25.44
C CYS A 549 -12.75 5.83 -26.63
N SER A 550 -13.30 6.12 -27.80
CA SER A 550 -12.78 5.57 -29.05
C SER A 550 -12.61 6.66 -30.09
N ALA A 551 -11.51 6.59 -30.85
CA ALA A 551 -11.26 7.50 -31.96
C ALA A 551 -12.28 7.29 -33.09
N ALA A 552 -12.67 8.37 -33.77
CA ALA A 552 -13.63 8.29 -34.87
C ALA A 552 -13.09 7.40 -36.03
N GLY A 553 -13.85 6.36 -36.40
CA GLY A 553 -13.46 5.36 -37.40
C GLY A 553 -14.59 4.35 -37.67
N SER A 554 -14.35 3.37 -38.55
CA SER A 554 -15.35 2.33 -38.90
C SER A 554 -15.47 1.21 -37.86
N THR A 555 -14.49 1.07 -36.98
CA THR A 555 -14.42 0.08 -35.89
C THR A 555 -13.91 0.79 -34.64
N PRO A 556 -14.62 0.70 -33.50
CA PRO A 556 -14.12 1.28 -32.28
C PRO A 556 -12.84 0.57 -31.83
N ALA A 557 -11.81 1.34 -31.52
CA ALA A 557 -10.67 0.92 -30.72
C ALA A 557 -10.81 1.62 -29.37
N TRP A 558 -11.24 0.89 -28.35
CA TRP A 558 -11.48 1.44 -27.02
C TRP A 558 -10.18 1.66 -26.27
N ASP A 559 -10.05 2.83 -25.66
CA ASP A 559 -8.97 3.16 -24.75
C ASP A 559 -9.52 4.01 -23.60
N THR A 560 -8.78 4.09 -22.51
CA THR A 560 -9.08 5.01 -21.41
C THR A 560 -9.14 6.45 -21.94
N CYS A 561 -10.19 7.18 -21.59
CA CYS A 561 -10.24 8.60 -21.94
C CYS A 561 -9.15 9.36 -21.17
N ARG A 562 -8.54 10.34 -21.84
CA ARG A 562 -7.76 11.35 -21.13
C ARG A 562 -8.66 12.09 -20.14
N THR A 563 -8.18 12.24 -18.92
CA THR A 563 -8.94 12.82 -17.80
C THR A 563 -9.52 14.18 -18.16
N GLU A 564 -8.77 15.03 -18.85
CA GLU A 564 -9.21 16.38 -19.26
C GLU A 564 -10.42 16.33 -20.21
N VAL A 565 -10.40 15.42 -21.19
CA VAL A 565 -11.47 15.27 -22.18
C VAL A 565 -12.77 14.80 -21.52
N PHE A 566 -12.66 13.92 -20.52
CA PHE A 566 -13.82 13.45 -19.78
C PHE A 566 -14.39 14.54 -18.87
N TRP A 567 -13.55 15.34 -18.20
CA TRP A 567 -14.00 16.45 -17.36
C TRP A 567 -14.70 17.54 -18.17
N GLU A 568 -14.14 17.94 -19.32
CA GLU A 568 -14.78 18.89 -20.22
C GLU A 568 -16.18 18.40 -20.65
N GLU A 569 -16.32 17.10 -20.90
CA GLU A 569 -17.60 16.51 -21.30
C GLU A 569 -18.60 16.42 -20.14
N LEU A 570 -18.15 16.12 -18.91
CA LEU A 570 -18.98 16.18 -17.71
C LEU A 570 -19.46 17.61 -17.42
N GLU A 571 -18.57 18.60 -17.49
CA GLU A 571 -18.91 20.01 -17.30
C GLU A 571 -19.93 20.44 -18.37
N ARG A 572 -19.69 20.11 -19.65
CA ARG A 572 -20.65 20.37 -20.74
C ARG A 572 -22.03 19.74 -20.49
N ARG A 573 -22.09 18.57 -19.83
CA ARG A 573 -23.33 17.84 -19.54
C ARG A 573 -24.08 18.36 -18.31
N TYR A 574 -23.36 18.78 -17.26
CA TYR A 574 -23.94 19.01 -15.92
C TYR A 574 -23.78 20.43 -15.37
N ASP A 575 -22.95 21.30 -15.96
CA ASP A 575 -22.67 22.67 -15.47
C ASP A 575 -23.84 23.67 -15.64
N ASN A 576 -25.00 23.20 -16.14
CA ASN A 576 -26.24 23.99 -16.28
C ASN A 576 -27.41 23.42 -15.43
N ARG A 577 -27.14 22.61 -14.40
CA ARG A 577 -28.18 22.07 -13.50
C ARG A 577 -28.03 22.53 -12.05
#